data_AF-A0A1R1LB45-F1
#
_entry.id   AF-A0A1R1LB45-F1
#
_cell.length_a   1.000
_cell.length_b   1.000
_cell.length_c   1.000
_cell.angle_alpha   90.00
_cell.angle_beta   90.00
_cell.angle_gamma   90.00
#
_symmetry.space_group_name_H-M   'P 1'
#
loop_
_entity.id
_entity.type
_entity.pdbx_description
1 polymer ?
#
loop_
_entity_poly.entity_id
_entity_poly.type
_entity_poly.pdbx_seq_one_letter_code
_entity_poly.pdbx_strand_id
1 'polypeptide(L)'
;MDRAVDRLYAQRLPDWERARVRAQQVLGAVARATTAGGDTSRLDVTQFRIKDRRRASDKMRRVLRDEPELAPFVATDPERVVPDVVGLKVLCKTPRDLADVVAALRAYCASPDTDVSLLQERDYVGAPKDSGYRAFHLLLRVPIEDAIGDDAVSVEVQVKTRLQDAWSELTHEDMYKPGGALKPDRFHTSVARAMAGLLSEVDLLADELATELDARTEGDEERRETVVIDGEAATHRGRRTVTVRTTGARFALAVDGEGRQGLIPAVRIKELLGSESRIDVDDHLQVDDVLTVDVEENSKGLYFYPVSLPARD
;
A
#
# COMPACT_ATOMS: atom_id res chain seq x y z
N MET A 1 -3.80 9.06 36.75
CA MET A 1 -3.54 8.31 35.51
C MET A 1 -2.77 9.15 34.51
N ASP A 2 -3.24 10.34 34.11
CA ASP A 2 -2.57 11.13 33.06
C ASP A 2 -1.08 11.44 33.37
N ARG A 3 -0.72 11.91 34.57
CA ARG A 3 0.70 12.10 34.95
C ARG A 3 1.57 10.84 34.95
N ALA A 4 0.97 9.66 35.07
CA ALA A 4 1.70 8.38 34.99
C ALA A 4 1.92 8.01 33.51
N VAL A 5 0.89 8.17 32.68
CA VAL A 5 0.98 8.01 31.22
C VAL A 5 1.99 9.01 30.62
N ASP A 6 2.07 10.24 31.13
CA ASP A 6 3.03 11.26 30.67
C ASP A 6 4.48 10.81 30.87
N ARG A 7 4.80 10.33 32.07
CA ARG A 7 6.15 9.85 32.40
C ARG A 7 6.49 8.59 31.62
N LEU A 8 5.54 7.68 31.51
CA LEU A 8 5.68 6.47 30.71
C LEU A 8 5.98 6.80 29.25
N TYR A 9 5.18 7.67 28.61
CA TYR A 9 5.39 8.09 27.23
C TYR A 9 6.77 8.72 27.04
N ALA A 10 7.20 9.58 27.97
CA ALA A 10 8.52 10.18 27.90
C ALA A 10 9.66 9.15 28.03
N GLN A 11 9.48 8.09 28.81
CA GLN A 11 10.47 7.04 29.04
C GLN A 11 10.51 5.99 27.91
N ARG A 12 9.34 5.58 27.40
CA ARG A 12 9.20 4.49 26.43
C ARG A 12 9.23 4.92 24.97
N LEU A 13 9.07 6.21 24.67
CA LEU A 13 9.09 6.69 23.28
C LEU A 13 10.35 6.27 22.50
N PRO A 14 11.58 6.35 23.05
CA PRO A 14 12.76 5.87 22.33
C PRO A 14 12.69 4.38 21.99
N ASP A 15 12.12 3.55 22.87
CA ASP A 15 11.96 2.11 22.66
C ASP A 15 10.96 1.84 21.54
N TRP A 16 9.83 2.57 21.55
CA TRP A 16 8.82 2.50 20.48
C TRP A 16 9.37 2.92 19.12
N GLU A 17 10.23 3.94 19.08
CA GLU A 17 10.88 4.37 17.85
C GLU A 17 11.86 3.31 17.32
N ARG A 18 12.65 2.68 18.20
CA ARG A 18 13.55 1.59 17.81
C ARG A 18 12.78 0.37 17.31
N ALA A 19 11.74 -0.05 18.04
CA ALA A 19 10.89 -1.16 17.64
C ALA A 19 10.18 -0.90 16.31
N ARG A 20 9.72 0.34 16.07
CA ARG A 20 9.16 0.78 14.80
C ARG A 20 10.16 0.65 13.65
N VAL A 21 11.41 1.12 13.83
CA VAL A 21 12.45 1.01 12.80
C VAL A 21 12.75 -0.45 12.49
N ARG A 22 12.93 -1.27 13.52
CA ARG A 22 13.18 -2.71 13.37
C ARG A 22 12.02 -3.40 12.65
N ALA A 23 10.78 -3.13 13.04
CA ALA A 23 9.60 -3.64 12.37
C ALA A 23 9.53 -3.20 10.89
N GLN A 24 9.83 -1.95 10.56
CA GLN A 24 9.89 -1.50 9.17
C GLN A 24 10.95 -2.22 8.35
N GLN A 25 12.12 -2.52 8.93
CA GLN A 25 13.15 -3.30 8.25
C GLN A 25 12.67 -4.72 7.95
N VAL A 26 12.01 -5.37 8.92
CA VAL A 26 11.39 -6.68 8.74
C VAL A 26 10.33 -6.65 7.63
N LEU A 27 9.41 -5.68 7.68
CA LEU A 27 8.39 -5.51 6.65
C LEU A 27 9.00 -5.24 5.26
N GLY A 28 10.08 -4.45 5.19
CA GLY A 28 10.81 -4.23 3.94
C GLY A 28 11.49 -5.49 3.40
N ALA A 29 12.01 -6.36 4.28
CA ALA A 29 12.57 -7.64 3.87
C ALA A 29 11.48 -8.59 3.35
N VAL A 30 10.34 -8.67 4.05
CA VAL A 30 9.19 -9.46 3.61
C VAL A 30 8.61 -8.93 2.29
N ALA A 31 8.51 -7.62 2.12
CA ALA A 31 8.05 -7.00 0.89
C ALA A 31 8.93 -7.38 -0.31
N ARG A 32 10.27 -7.32 -0.15
CA ARG A 32 11.21 -7.75 -1.20
C ARG A 32 11.09 -9.24 -1.54
N ALA A 33 10.83 -10.08 -0.54
CA ALA A 33 10.68 -11.53 -0.74
C ALA A 33 9.36 -11.93 -1.42
N THR A 34 8.33 -11.07 -1.34
CA THR A 34 6.98 -11.37 -1.85
C THR A 34 6.71 -10.80 -3.24
N THR A 35 7.37 -9.71 -3.63
CA THR A 35 7.16 -9.12 -4.96
C THR A 35 7.93 -9.90 -6.03
N ALA A 36 7.22 -10.69 -6.83
CA ALA A 36 7.77 -11.35 -8.02
C ALA A 36 8.48 -10.32 -8.94
N GLY A 37 9.67 -10.68 -9.44
CA GLY A 37 10.49 -9.78 -10.28
C GLY A 37 11.09 -8.56 -9.55
N GLY A 38 10.90 -8.44 -8.23
CA GLY A 38 11.45 -7.33 -7.44
C GLY A 38 10.68 -6.00 -7.56
N ASP A 39 9.45 -5.98 -8.10
CA ASP A 39 8.62 -4.77 -8.12
C ASP A 39 8.09 -4.42 -6.72
N THR A 40 8.98 -3.87 -5.89
CA THR A 40 8.65 -3.38 -4.55
C THR A 40 7.59 -2.26 -4.57
N SER A 41 7.27 -1.66 -5.72
CA SER A 41 6.21 -0.65 -5.82
C SER A 41 4.80 -1.21 -5.59
N ARG A 42 4.64 -2.55 -5.60
CA ARG A 42 3.37 -3.22 -5.26
C ARG A 42 2.97 -3.06 -3.79
N LEU A 43 3.94 -2.75 -2.92
CA LEU A 43 3.77 -2.66 -1.48
C LEU A 43 4.28 -1.31 -0.96
N ASP A 44 3.53 -0.66 -0.08
CA ASP A 44 3.99 0.49 0.70
C ASP A 44 4.04 0.10 2.18
N VAL A 45 5.24 0.11 2.75
CA VAL A 45 5.54 -0.24 4.16
C VAL A 45 6.03 0.97 4.97
N THR A 46 5.92 2.17 4.40
CA THR A 46 6.47 3.39 5.00
C THR A 46 5.56 3.96 6.09
N GLN A 47 4.27 3.62 6.06
CA GLN A 47 3.28 4.16 6.96
C GLN A 47 3.39 3.57 8.37
N PHE A 48 3.54 4.45 9.35
CA PHE A 48 3.55 4.09 10.76
C PHE A 48 2.87 5.15 11.61
N ARG A 49 2.56 4.77 12.84
CA ARG A 49 2.06 5.67 13.86
C ARG A 49 2.48 5.18 15.24
N ILE A 50 2.95 6.10 16.06
CA ILE A 50 2.95 5.94 17.51
C ILE A 50 1.68 6.59 18.04
N LYS A 51 0.91 5.86 18.84
CA LYS A 51 -0.40 6.31 19.30
C LYS A 51 -0.27 7.56 20.17
N ASP A 52 -1.04 8.59 19.82
CA ASP A 52 -1.16 9.79 20.64
C ASP A 52 -1.51 9.46 22.10
N ARG A 53 -0.85 10.19 23.01
CA ARG A 53 -0.95 10.04 24.46
C ARG A 53 -2.38 10.09 25.00
N ARG A 54 -3.20 11.05 24.53
CA ARG A 54 -4.59 11.17 25.00
C ARG A 54 -5.40 9.96 24.56
N ARG A 55 -5.25 9.56 23.30
CA ARG A 55 -5.91 8.35 22.76
C ARG A 55 -5.48 7.07 23.46
N ALA A 56 -4.21 6.97 23.87
CA ALA A 56 -3.75 5.83 24.67
C ALA A 56 -4.32 5.87 26.08
N SER A 57 -4.31 7.02 26.77
CA SER A 57 -4.96 7.16 28.09
C SER A 57 -6.44 6.76 28.02
N ASP A 58 -7.19 7.24 27.02
CA ASP A 58 -8.59 6.86 26.84
C ASP A 58 -8.79 5.37 26.56
N LYS A 59 -7.91 4.76 25.74
CA LYS A 59 -7.95 3.32 25.49
C LYS A 59 -7.61 2.53 26.76
N MET A 60 -6.60 2.94 27.53
CA MET A 60 -6.26 2.34 28.82
C MET A 60 -7.44 2.40 29.79
N ARG A 61 -8.12 3.55 29.92
CA ARG A 61 -9.32 3.67 30.78
C ARG A 61 -10.42 2.69 30.38
N ARG A 62 -10.59 2.48 29.07
CA ARG A 62 -11.59 1.53 28.55
C ARG A 62 -11.20 0.10 28.86
N VAL A 63 -9.95 -0.30 28.55
CA VAL A 63 -9.45 -1.65 28.83
C VAL A 63 -9.53 -1.97 30.32
N LEU A 64 -9.05 -1.07 31.19
CA LEU A 64 -9.04 -1.27 32.65
C LEU A 64 -10.44 -1.29 33.29
N ARG A 65 -11.48 -0.85 32.57
CA ARG A 65 -12.87 -1.00 33.02
C ARG A 65 -13.33 -2.46 32.87
N ASP A 66 -12.89 -3.11 31.80
CA ASP A 66 -13.28 -4.47 31.46
C ASP A 66 -12.30 -5.50 32.06
N GLU A 67 -11.03 -5.12 32.22
CA GLU A 67 -9.89 -5.95 32.70
C GLU A 67 -9.07 -5.19 33.79
N PRO A 68 -9.62 -4.97 35.00
CA PRO A 68 -8.99 -4.17 36.05
C PRO A 68 -7.67 -4.76 36.58
N GLU A 69 -7.46 -6.07 36.43
CA GLU A 69 -6.22 -6.78 36.79
C GLU A 69 -5.00 -6.32 35.98
N LEU A 70 -5.22 -5.63 34.85
CA LEU A 70 -4.14 -5.07 34.04
C LEU A 70 -3.58 -3.75 34.59
N ALA A 71 -4.21 -3.18 35.62
CA ALA A 71 -3.80 -1.90 36.21
C ALA A 71 -2.33 -1.82 36.67
N PRO A 72 -1.72 -2.88 37.25
CA PRO A 72 -0.31 -2.86 37.65
C PRO A 72 0.66 -2.66 36.48
N PHE A 73 0.28 -3.09 35.27
CA PHE A 73 1.16 -3.03 34.09
C PHE A 73 1.18 -1.65 33.42
N VAL A 74 0.22 -0.77 33.72
CA VAL A 74 0.12 0.56 33.07
C VAL A 74 1.41 1.37 33.17
N ALA A 75 2.16 1.25 34.28
CA ALA A 75 3.38 2.01 34.52
C ALA A 75 4.66 1.29 34.07
N THR A 76 4.61 -0.03 33.89
CA THR A 76 5.81 -0.87 33.66
C THR A 76 5.82 -1.54 32.30
N ASP A 77 4.65 -1.92 31.78
CA ASP A 77 4.43 -2.62 30.51
C ASP A 77 3.08 -2.15 29.92
N PRO A 78 3.03 -0.91 29.39
CA PRO A 78 1.81 -0.36 28.82
C PRO A 78 1.35 -1.09 27.56
N GLU A 79 2.26 -1.76 26.86
CA GLU A 79 1.98 -2.59 25.69
C GLU A 79 1.05 -3.75 26.04
N ARG A 80 1.19 -4.32 27.24
CA ARG A 80 0.26 -5.34 27.74
C ARG A 80 -1.17 -4.84 27.93
N VAL A 81 -1.36 -3.54 28.16
CA VAL A 81 -2.68 -2.91 28.30
C VAL A 81 -3.18 -2.37 26.95
N VAL A 82 -2.28 -1.83 26.14
CA VAL A 82 -2.57 -1.23 24.84
C VAL A 82 -1.54 -1.76 23.83
N PRO A 83 -1.79 -2.92 23.21
CA PRO A 83 -0.78 -3.58 22.37
C PRO A 83 -0.47 -2.84 21.05
N ASP A 84 -1.35 -1.93 20.64
CA ASP A 84 -1.25 -1.11 19.43
C ASP A 84 -0.74 0.32 19.74
N VAL A 85 0.21 0.47 20.68
CA VAL A 85 0.92 1.75 20.84
C VAL A 85 1.75 2.05 19.59
N VAL A 86 2.50 1.07 19.11
CA VAL A 86 3.23 1.13 17.84
C VAL A 86 2.41 0.42 16.77
N GLY A 87 1.98 1.18 15.76
CA GLY A 87 1.21 0.67 14.63
C GLY A 87 1.96 0.90 13.31
N LEU A 88 2.01 -0.12 12.46
CA LEU A 88 2.48 -0.03 11.09
C LEU A 88 1.37 -0.45 10.14
N LYS A 89 1.40 0.09 8.93
CA LYS A 89 0.53 -0.35 7.85
C LYS A 89 1.37 -0.87 6.68
N VAL A 90 0.89 -1.95 6.07
CA VAL A 90 1.38 -2.42 4.77
C VAL A 90 0.24 -2.25 3.77
N LEU A 91 0.42 -1.37 2.79
CA LEU A 91 -0.56 -1.13 1.74
C LEU A 91 -0.20 -1.90 0.49
N CYS A 92 -1.09 -2.79 0.08
CA CYS A 92 -0.97 -3.67 -1.06
C CYS A 92 -1.73 -3.11 -2.26
N LYS A 93 -1.19 -3.31 -3.48
CA LYS A 93 -1.91 -2.98 -4.73
C LYS A 93 -3.17 -3.83 -4.89
N THR A 94 -3.10 -5.11 -4.53
CA THR A 94 -4.17 -6.09 -4.78
C THR A 94 -4.46 -6.97 -3.56
N PRO A 95 -5.61 -7.67 -3.52
CA PRO A 95 -5.90 -8.68 -2.50
C PRO A 95 -4.92 -9.86 -2.50
N ARG A 96 -4.40 -10.27 -3.67
CA ARG A 96 -3.38 -11.33 -3.74
C ARG A 96 -2.06 -10.90 -3.10
N ASP A 97 -1.60 -9.66 -3.36
CA ASP A 97 -0.40 -9.12 -2.71
C ASP A 97 -0.57 -9.09 -1.18
N LEU A 98 -1.77 -8.77 -0.69
CA LEU A 98 -2.10 -8.82 0.73
C LEU A 98 -1.95 -10.24 1.29
N ALA A 99 -2.51 -11.23 0.61
CA ALA A 99 -2.42 -12.63 1.02
C ALA A 99 -0.95 -13.11 1.06
N ASP A 100 -0.17 -12.75 0.05
CA ASP A 100 1.25 -13.10 -0.06
C ASP A 100 2.08 -12.47 1.06
N VAL A 101 1.86 -11.18 1.36
CA VAL A 101 2.51 -10.49 2.49
C VAL A 101 2.17 -11.13 3.83
N VAL A 102 0.90 -11.47 4.06
CA VAL A 102 0.48 -12.12 5.31
C VAL A 102 1.12 -13.48 5.45
N ALA A 103 1.14 -14.29 4.38
CA ALA A 103 1.79 -15.60 4.38
C ALA A 103 3.29 -15.49 4.65
N ALA A 104 3.96 -14.55 3.98
CA ALA A 104 5.39 -14.34 4.16
C ALA A 104 5.75 -13.77 5.54
N LEU A 105 4.92 -12.90 6.13
CA LEU A 105 5.12 -12.43 7.50
C LEU A 105 4.98 -13.56 8.52
N ARG A 106 3.99 -14.44 8.35
CA ARG A 106 3.83 -15.64 9.18
C ARG A 106 5.04 -16.56 9.08
N ALA A 107 5.50 -16.83 7.84
CA ALA A 107 6.68 -17.65 7.60
C ALA A 107 7.94 -17.02 8.20
N TYR A 108 8.12 -15.71 8.04
CA TYR A 108 9.22 -14.96 8.64
C TYR A 108 9.23 -15.13 10.16
N CYS A 109 8.11 -14.86 10.84
CA CYS A 109 8.00 -14.96 12.30
C CYS A 109 8.11 -16.40 12.84
N ALA A 110 7.91 -17.41 12.00
CA ALA A 110 8.09 -18.82 12.35
C ALA A 110 9.51 -19.33 12.10
N SER A 111 10.35 -18.54 11.42
CA SER A 111 11.73 -18.91 11.11
C SER A 111 12.60 -18.92 12.37
N PRO A 112 13.49 -19.92 12.56
CA PRO A 112 14.45 -19.91 13.66
C PRO A 112 15.52 -18.81 13.52
N ASP A 113 15.64 -18.21 12.33
CA ASP A 113 16.65 -17.18 12.03
C ASP A 113 16.19 -15.75 12.40
N THR A 114 14.99 -15.58 12.95
CA THR A 114 14.49 -14.30 13.44
C THR A 114 14.15 -14.34 14.91
N ASP A 115 14.29 -13.19 15.56
CA ASP A 115 13.92 -12.92 16.94
C ASP A 115 12.53 -12.27 17.07
N VAL A 116 11.90 -11.93 15.94
CA VAL A 116 10.55 -11.38 15.87
C VAL A 116 9.52 -12.50 15.84
N SER A 117 8.53 -12.45 16.73
CA SER A 117 7.50 -13.49 16.86
C SER A 117 6.09 -12.93 16.72
N LEU A 118 5.19 -13.77 16.21
CA LEU A 118 3.76 -13.45 16.09
C LEU A 118 3.05 -13.78 17.41
N LEU A 119 2.44 -12.77 18.03
CA LEU A 119 1.67 -12.91 19.29
C LEU A 119 0.20 -13.20 19.04
N GLN A 120 -0.41 -12.47 18.10
CA GLN A 120 -1.83 -12.59 17.78
C GLN A 120 -2.07 -12.20 16.32
N GLU A 121 -3.08 -12.78 15.69
CA GLU A 121 -3.59 -12.32 14.41
C GLU A 121 -5.13 -12.20 14.42
N ARG A 122 -5.66 -11.33 13.55
CA ARG A 122 -7.10 -11.17 13.32
C ARG A 122 -7.37 -10.90 11.85
N ASP A 123 -8.17 -11.75 11.22
CA ASP A 123 -8.55 -11.62 9.83
C ASP A 123 -9.89 -10.87 9.68
N TYR A 124 -9.83 -9.55 9.51
CA TYR A 124 -11.01 -8.76 9.14
C TYR A 124 -11.18 -8.65 7.61
N VAL A 125 -10.31 -9.26 6.80
CA VAL A 125 -10.51 -9.36 5.35
C VAL A 125 -11.57 -10.42 5.06
N GLY A 126 -11.39 -11.62 5.63
CA GLY A 126 -12.33 -12.74 5.55
C GLY A 126 -13.56 -12.57 6.44
N ALA A 127 -13.42 -11.93 7.61
CA ALA A 127 -14.52 -11.62 8.52
C ALA A 127 -14.62 -10.10 8.83
N PRO A 128 -15.16 -9.28 7.90
CA PRO A 128 -15.27 -7.84 8.08
C PRO A 128 -16.12 -7.46 9.29
N LYS A 129 -15.83 -6.30 9.89
CA LYS A 129 -16.69 -5.73 10.94
C LYS A 129 -18.03 -5.28 10.35
N ASP A 130 -19.00 -5.01 11.23
CA ASP A 130 -20.32 -4.50 10.80
C ASP A 130 -20.26 -3.22 9.98
N SER A 131 -19.27 -2.36 10.24
CA SER A 131 -19.01 -1.14 9.47
C SER A 131 -18.44 -1.40 8.07
N GLY A 132 -18.20 -2.66 7.68
CA GLY A 132 -17.50 -3.03 6.46
C GLY A 132 -15.97 -2.86 6.54
N TYR A 133 -15.43 -2.55 7.72
CA TYR A 133 -13.98 -2.44 7.92
C TYR A 133 -13.27 -3.77 7.61
N ARG A 134 -12.22 -3.70 6.80
CA ARG A 134 -11.37 -4.82 6.37
C ARG A 134 -9.90 -4.48 6.55
N ALA A 135 -9.15 -5.43 7.11
CA ALA A 135 -7.70 -5.42 7.26
C ALA A 135 -7.26 -6.76 7.85
N PHE A 136 -6.03 -7.19 7.56
CA PHE A 136 -5.41 -8.28 8.29
C PHE A 136 -4.53 -7.70 9.41
N HIS A 137 -4.77 -8.05 10.66
CA HIS A 137 -4.01 -7.53 11.81
C HIS A 137 -3.07 -8.60 12.32
N LEU A 138 -1.79 -8.26 12.46
CA LEU A 138 -0.79 -9.09 13.13
C LEU A 138 -0.20 -8.28 14.28
N LEU A 139 -0.15 -8.87 15.47
CA LEU A 139 0.54 -8.31 16.63
C LEU A 139 1.88 -9.04 16.77
N LEU A 140 2.97 -8.31 16.61
CA LEU A 140 4.33 -8.85 16.65
C LEU A 140 4.99 -8.49 17.99
N ARG A 141 5.81 -9.39 18.53
CA ARG A 141 6.81 -9.08 19.57
C ARG A 141 8.10 -8.75 18.85
N VAL A 142 8.59 -7.52 19.02
CA VAL A 142 9.81 -7.02 18.37
C VAL A 142 10.86 -6.70 19.43
N PRO A 143 11.93 -7.49 19.54
CA PRO A 143 13.06 -7.18 20.42
C PRO A 143 13.79 -5.90 20.00
N ILE A 144 14.39 -5.20 20.96
CA ILE A 144 15.21 -4.01 20.70
C ILE A 144 16.62 -4.20 21.29
N GLU A 145 17.65 -4.17 20.42
CA GLU A 145 19.02 -4.67 20.68
C GLU A 145 19.83 -3.90 21.76
N ASP A 146 19.37 -2.72 22.20
CA ASP A 146 20.10 -1.84 23.15
C ASP A 146 19.30 -1.46 24.41
N ALA A 147 18.18 -2.13 24.68
CA ALA A 147 17.46 -1.88 25.93
C ALA A 147 18.19 -2.52 27.12
N ILE A 148 18.09 -1.91 28.30
CA ILE A 148 18.62 -2.50 29.53
C ILE A 148 17.67 -3.66 29.93
N GLY A 149 17.85 -4.84 29.34
CA GLY A 149 17.03 -6.03 29.60
C GLY A 149 16.55 -6.73 28.31
N ASP A 150 15.69 -7.74 28.48
CA ASP A 150 14.99 -8.45 27.39
C ASP A 150 13.73 -7.68 26.95
N ASP A 151 13.90 -6.37 26.70
CA ASP A 151 12.79 -5.52 26.35
C ASP A 151 12.39 -5.78 24.89
N ALA A 152 11.16 -6.26 24.74
CA ALA A 152 10.48 -6.33 23.46
C ALA A 152 9.24 -5.45 23.49
N VAL A 153 8.94 -4.86 22.34
CA VAL A 153 7.78 -4.00 22.16
C VAL A 153 6.75 -4.75 21.32
N SER A 154 5.48 -4.64 21.71
CA SER A 154 4.39 -5.12 20.86
C SER A 154 4.12 -4.13 19.73
N VAL A 155 4.10 -4.64 18.51
CA VAL A 155 3.92 -3.85 17.30
C VAL A 155 2.74 -4.41 16.50
N GLU A 156 1.70 -3.60 16.33
CA GLU A 156 0.56 -3.96 15.48
C GLU A 156 0.87 -3.64 14.01
N VAL A 157 0.82 -4.64 13.14
CA VAL A 157 0.92 -4.50 11.69
C VAL A 157 -0.45 -4.72 11.08
N GLN A 158 -0.95 -3.74 10.33
CA GLN A 158 -2.19 -3.84 9.57
C GLN A 158 -1.85 -3.98 8.09
N VAL A 159 -2.17 -5.13 7.48
CA VAL A 159 -2.02 -5.34 6.04
C VAL A 159 -3.37 -5.08 5.37
N LYS A 160 -3.38 -4.21 4.35
CA LYS A 160 -4.59 -3.75 3.67
C LYS A 160 -4.34 -3.52 2.19
N THR A 161 -5.38 -3.60 1.36
CA THR A 161 -5.34 -2.98 0.03
C THR A 161 -5.47 -1.45 0.15
N ARG A 162 -5.15 -0.73 -0.93
CA ARG A 162 -5.36 0.74 -0.96
C ARG A 162 -6.83 1.13 -0.78
N LEU A 163 -7.77 0.38 -1.34
CA LEU A 163 -9.20 0.67 -1.18
C LEU A 163 -9.71 0.38 0.24
N GLN A 164 -9.20 -0.67 0.88
CA GLN A 164 -9.48 -0.95 2.29
C GLN A 164 -8.94 0.14 3.22
N ASP A 165 -7.77 0.71 2.93
CA ASP A 165 -7.23 1.81 3.71
C ASP A 165 -8.00 3.12 3.47
N ALA A 166 -8.34 3.43 2.22
CA ALA A 166 -9.21 4.57 1.91
C ALA A 166 -10.56 4.49 2.63
N TRP A 167 -11.19 3.30 2.65
CA TRP A 167 -12.41 3.09 3.43
C TRP A 167 -12.21 3.28 4.93
N SER A 168 -11.08 2.80 5.46
CA SER A 168 -10.72 2.98 6.86
C SER A 168 -10.59 4.45 7.23
N GLU A 169 -9.99 5.26 6.36
CA GLU A 169 -9.80 6.70 6.58
C GLU A 169 -11.12 7.45 6.56
N LEU A 170 -11.94 7.23 5.52
CA LEU A 170 -13.27 7.83 5.39
C LEU A 170 -14.16 7.52 6.61
N THR A 171 -14.18 6.28 7.05
CA THR A 171 -15.04 5.88 8.18
C THR A 171 -14.47 6.28 9.54
N HIS A 172 -13.15 6.33 9.70
CA HIS A 172 -12.55 6.65 11.00
C HIS A 172 -12.67 8.14 11.35
N GLU A 173 -12.67 9.05 10.37
CA GLU A 173 -12.86 10.48 10.61
C GLU A 173 -14.30 10.85 10.98
N ASP A 174 -15.27 10.23 10.31
CA ASP A 174 -16.69 10.56 10.47
C ASP A 174 -17.37 9.80 11.61
N MET A 175 -16.98 8.55 11.87
CA MET A 175 -17.70 7.69 12.84
C MET A 175 -17.11 7.72 14.25
N TYR A 176 -15.91 8.28 14.45
CA TYR A 176 -15.16 8.17 15.71
C TYR A 176 -14.65 9.50 16.30
N LYS A 177 -15.26 10.65 15.97
CA LYS A 177 -14.97 11.91 16.69
C LYS A 177 -15.34 11.76 18.19
N PRO A 178 -14.37 11.82 19.12
CA PRO A 178 -14.66 11.75 20.55
C PRO A 178 -15.32 13.08 20.97
N GLY A 179 -16.58 13.03 21.42
CA GLY A 179 -17.27 14.20 21.99
C GLY A 179 -18.71 14.48 21.53
N GLY A 180 -19.28 13.66 20.63
CA GLY A 180 -20.61 13.89 20.06
C GLY A 180 -20.49 14.49 18.65
N ALA A 181 -21.31 14.14 17.66
CA ALA A 181 -22.67 13.64 17.68
C ALA A 181 -22.86 12.50 16.65
N LEU A 182 -23.93 11.73 16.85
CA LEU A 182 -24.39 10.57 16.08
C LEU A 182 -23.60 9.28 16.33
N LYS A 183 -24.12 8.45 17.26
CA LYS A 183 -23.87 7.01 17.18
C LYS A 183 -24.49 6.53 15.87
N PRO A 184 -23.75 5.80 15.02
CA PRO A 184 -24.29 5.25 13.79
C PRO A 184 -25.53 4.42 14.10
N ASP A 185 -26.65 4.74 13.47
CA ASP A 185 -27.84 3.89 13.53
C ASP A 185 -27.76 2.79 12.45
N ARG A 186 -28.80 1.96 12.36
CA ARG A 186 -28.85 0.85 11.40
C ARG A 186 -28.71 1.31 9.95
N PHE A 187 -29.23 2.48 9.59
CA PHE A 187 -29.13 3.01 8.24
C PHE A 187 -27.67 3.33 7.92
N HIS A 188 -26.98 4.05 8.80
CA HIS A 188 -25.56 4.37 8.64
C HIS A 188 -24.70 3.10 8.50
N THR A 189 -24.93 2.10 9.36
CA THR A 189 -24.23 0.81 9.27
C THR A 189 -24.52 0.09 7.96
N SER A 190 -25.77 0.10 7.47
CA SER A 190 -26.11 -0.55 6.20
C SER A 190 -25.44 0.12 4.99
N VAL A 191 -25.41 1.45 4.95
CA VAL A 191 -24.77 2.20 3.87
C VAL A 191 -23.26 1.98 3.92
N ALA A 192 -22.66 2.06 5.11
CA ALA A 192 -21.24 1.77 5.32
C ALA A 192 -20.87 0.37 4.81
N ARG A 193 -21.66 -0.65 5.18
CA ARG A 193 -21.44 -2.02 4.71
C ARG A 193 -21.59 -2.14 3.18
N ALA A 194 -22.57 -1.47 2.57
CA ALA A 194 -22.76 -1.48 1.13
C ALA A 194 -21.58 -0.84 0.38
N MET A 195 -21.11 0.33 0.84
CA MET A 195 -19.94 1.01 0.26
C MET A 195 -18.68 0.17 0.38
N ALA A 196 -18.43 -0.44 1.54
CA ALA A 196 -17.32 -1.36 1.72
C ALA A 196 -17.40 -2.59 0.81
N GLY A 197 -18.63 -3.08 0.55
CA GLY A 197 -18.88 -4.14 -0.43
C GLY A 197 -18.48 -3.71 -1.84
N LEU A 198 -18.93 -2.54 -2.30
CA LEU A 198 -18.57 -2.00 -3.62
C LEU A 198 -17.06 -1.81 -3.78
N LEU A 199 -16.38 -1.27 -2.76
CA LEU A 199 -14.91 -1.14 -2.79
C LEU A 199 -14.22 -2.49 -2.87
N SER A 200 -14.76 -3.52 -2.20
CA SER A 200 -14.24 -4.89 -2.30
C SER A 200 -14.39 -5.46 -3.72
N GLU A 201 -15.50 -5.20 -4.41
CA GLU A 201 -15.68 -5.62 -5.81
C GLU A 201 -14.70 -4.89 -6.74
N VAL A 202 -14.47 -3.59 -6.51
CA VAL A 202 -13.47 -2.84 -7.29
C VAL A 202 -12.05 -3.39 -7.06
N ASP A 203 -11.70 -3.77 -5.82
CA ASP A 203 -10.42 -4.42 -5.51
C ASP A 203 -10.25 -5.74 -6.29
N LEU A 204 -11.30 -6.56 -6.38
CA LEU A 204 -11.27 -7.84 -7.12
C LEU A 204 -11.15 -7.63 -8.63
N LEU A 205 -11.91 -6.70 -9.20
CA LEU A 205 -11.82 -6.37 -10.62
C LEU A 205 -10.45 -5.77 -10.98
N ALA A 206 -9.88 -4.95 -10.10
CA ALA A 206 -8.53 -4.41 -10.29
C ALA A 206 -7.47 -5.52 -10.25
N ASP A 207 -7.66 -6.54 -9.41
CA ASP A 207 -6.77 -7.71 -9.34
C ASP A 207 -6.87 -8.60 -10.59
N GLU A 208 -8.08 -8.83 -11.10
CA GLU A 208 -8.31 -9.54 -12.35
C GLU A 208 -7.64 -8.81 -13.53
N LEU A 209 -7.84 -7.50 -13.61
CA LEU A 209 -7.18 -6.66 -14.62
C LEU A 209 -5.66 -6.71 -14.50
N ALA A 210 -5.11 -6.59 -13.28
CA ALA A 210 -3.67 -6.69 -13.04
C ALA A 210 -3.13 -8.06 -13.48
N THR A 211 -3.84 -9.14 -13.15
CA THR A 211 -3.47 -10.50 -13.56
C THR A 211 -3.43 -10.66 -15.06
N GLU A 212 -4.42 -10.13 -15.78
CA GLU A 212 -4.46 -10.21 -17.24
C GLU A 212 -3.37 -9.35 -17.89
N LEU A 213 -3.06 -8.19 -17.32
CA LEU A 213 -1.95 -7.34 -17.77
C LEU A 213 -0.59 -7.99 -17.54
N ASP A 214 -0.37 -8.62 -16.39
CA ASP A 214 0.87 -9.32 -16.04
C ASP A 214 1.10 -10.51 -17.03
N ALA A 215 0.10 -11.36 -17.25
CA ALA A 215 0.17 -12.48 -18.20
C ALA A 215 0.46 -12.05 -19.64
N ARG A 216 -0.07 -10.88 -20.03
CA ARG A 216 0.16 -10.28 -21.35
C ARG A 216 1.54 -9.63 -21.48
N THR A 217 2.16 -9.22 -20.38
CA THR A 217 3.51 -8.62 -20.35
C THR A 217 4.57 -9.72 -20.42
N GLU A 218 4.42 -10.79 -19.64
CA GLU A 218 5.29 -11.97 -19.71
C GLU A 218 5.28 -12.62 -21.11
N GLY A 219 4.10 -12.76 -21.72
CA GLY A 219 3.97 -13.28 -23.08
C GLY A 219 4.48 -12.35 -24.19
N ASP A 220 4.56 -11.03 -23.94
CA ASP A 220 5.17 -10.07 -24.87
C ASP A 220 6.71 -10.01 -24.69
N GLU A 221 7.23 -10.25 -23.47
CA GLU A 221 8.67 -10.40 -23.19
C GLU A 221 9.23 -11.68 -23.84
N GLU A 222 8.55 -12.82 -23.68
CA GLU A 222 8.94 -14.08 -24.35
C GLU A 222 8.88 -13.94 -25.89
N ARG A 223 7.88 -13.23 -26.44
CA ARG A 223 7.81 -12.94 -27.88
C ARG A 223 8.89 -11.97 -28.34
N ARG A 224 9.30 -10.98 -27.52
CA ARG A 224 10.39 -10.06 -27.84
C ARG A 224 11.75 -10.76 -27.82
N GLU A 225 11.99 -11.67 -26.89
CA GLU A 225 13.21 -12.49 -26.88
C GLU A 225 13.29 -13.45 -28.07
N THR A 226 12.15 -13.93 -28.58
CA THR A 226 12.10 -14.80 -29.76
C THR A 226 12.27 -14.05 -31.10
N VAL A 227 12.17 -12.71 -31.12
CA VAL A 227 12.23 -11.89 -32.35
C VAL A 227 13.65 -11.38 -32.66
N VAL A 228 14.66 -11.71 -31.85
CA VAL A 228 16.06 -11.43 -32.20
C VAL A 228 16.70 -12.68 -32.81
N ILE A 229 16.46 -12.89 -34.11
CA ILE A 229 17.34 -13.46 -35.17
C ILE A 229 16.44 -13.69 -36.39
N ASP A 230 16.25 -12.66 -37.20
CA ASP A 230 16.71 -12.61 -38.59
C ASP A 230 16.33 -11.24 -39.15
N GLY A 231 17.31 -10.55 -39.72
CA GLY A 231 17.15 -9.16 -40.12
C GLY A 231 16.10 -8.99 -41.21
N GLU A 232 14.98 -8.34 -40.89
CA GLU A 232 14.15 -7.61 -41.84
C GLU A 232 13.23 -6.63 -41.08
N ALA A 233 13.27 -5.36 -41.48
CA ALA A 233 12.62 -4.25 -40.79
C ALA A 233 11.09 -4.37 -40.75
N ALA A 234 10.51 -4.35 -39.55
CA ALA A 234 9.06 -4.27 -39.37
C ALA A 234 8.52 -2.94 -39.92
N THR A 235 7.44 -3.04 -40.70
CA THR A 235 6.81 -1.95 -41.44
C THR A 235 6.04 -1.00 -40.51
N HIS A 236 6.55 0.22 -40.33
CA HIS A 236 5.87 1.28 -39.58
C HIS A 236 4.59 1.75 -40.29
N ARG A 237 3.42 1.54 -39.68
CA ARG A 237 2.16 2.18 -40.10
C ARG A 237 2.18 3.66 -39.66
N GLY A 238 2.46 4.54 -40.61
CA GLY A 238 2.20 6.00 -40.63
C GLY A 238 2.19 6.77 -39.31
N ARG A 239 3.19 7.64 -39.11
CA ARG A 239 3.24 8.63 -38.02
C ARG A 239 1.99 9.49 -37.95
N ARG A 240 1.45 9.68 -36.75
CA ARG A 240 0.33 10.59 -36.47
C ARG A 240 0.75 11.70 -35.53
N THR A 241 -0.02 12.79 -35.55
CA THR A 241 0.08 13.85 -34.54
C THR A 241 -1.01 13.63 -33.50
N VAL A 242 -0.65 13.69 -32.22
CA VAL A 242 -1.58 13.58 -31.09
C VAL A 242 -1.36 14.73 -30.11
N THR A 243 -2.40 15.09 -29.38
CA THR A 243 -2.32 16.08 -28.30
C THR A 243 -2.50 15.41 -26.96
N VAL A 244 -1.56 15.61 -26.04
CA VAL A 244 -1.63 15.10 -24.67
C VAL A 244 -2.79 15.77 -23.93
N ARG A 245 -3.62 14.98 -23.24
CA ARG A 245 -4.79 15.46 -22.49
C ARG A 245 -4.68 15.21 -20.99
N THR A 246 -4.05 14.10 -20.62
CA THR A 246 -3.87 13.72 -19.22
C THR A 246 -2.46 13.22 -19.03
N THR A 247 -1.82 13.65 -17.95
CA THR A 247 -0.50 13.17 -17.55
C THR A 247 -0.55 12.77 -16.08
N GLY A 248 0.29 11.82 -15.70
CA GLY A 248 0.59 11.49 -14.32
C GLY A 248 1.87 10.67 -14.27
N ALA A 249 2.45 10.48 -13.09
CA ALA A 249 3.75 9.83 -12.88
C ALA A 249 4.04 8.56 -13.72
N ARG A 250 3.01 7.78 -14.11
CA ARG A 250 3.21 6.49 -14.82
C ARG A 250 2.60 6.41 -16.22
N PHE A 251 1.88 7.44 -16.65
CA PHE A 251 1.17 7.39 -17.92
C PHE A 251 0.87 8.78 -18.47
N ALA A 252 0.67 8.85 -19.79
CA ALA A 252 -0.03 9.96 -20.40
C ALA A 252 -1.10 9.43 -21.35
N LEU A 253 -2.21 10.15 -21.46
CA LEU A 253 -3.26 9.90 -22.45
C LEU A 253 -3.20 11.03 -23.46
N ALA A 254 -3.24 10.68 -24.73
CA ALA A 254 -3.32 11.64 -25.82
C ALA A 254 -4.49 11.32 -26.73
N VAL A 255 -4.86 12.30 -27.55
CA VAL A 255 -5.97 12.20 -28.50
C VAL A 255 -5.45 12.53 -29.90
N ASP A 256 -5.82 11.73 -30.89
CA ASP A 256 -5.48 11.99 -32.29
C ASP A 256 -6.44 12.98 -32.97
N GLY A 257 -6.17 13.34 -34.23
CA GLY A 257 -7.02 14.26 -35.00
C GLY A 257 -8.43 13.72 -35.30
N GLU A 258 -8.69 12.44 -35.07
CA GLU A 258 -10.00 11.79 -35.21
C GLU A 258 -10.75 11.75 -33.86
N GLY A 259 -10.17 12.28 -32.78
CA GLY A 259 -10.76 12.28 -31.45
C GLY A 259 -10.57 10.97 -30.68
N ARG A 260 -9.74 10.04 -31.18
CA ARG A 260 -9.50 8.75 -30.52
C ARG A 260 -8.44 8.90 -29.44
N GLN A 261 -8.77 8.44 -28.23
CA GLN A 261 -7.85 8.48 -27.09
C GLN A 261 -6.99 7.22 -27.04
N GLY A 262 -5.69 7.41 -26.85
CA GLY A 262 -4.71 6.33 -26.72
C GLY A 262 -3.71 6.60 -25.60
N LEU A 263 -3.10 5.51 -25.12
CA LEU A 263 -2.09 5.54 -24.06
C LEU A 263 -0.71 5.85 -24.64
N ILE A 264 0.04 6.73 -23.98
CA ILE A 264 1.48 6.90 -24.18
C ILE A 264 2.21 6.10 -23.09
N PRO A 265 2.89 5.00 -23.43
CA PRO A 265 3.58 4.17 -22.46
C PRO A 265 4.82 4.86 -21.86
N ALA A 266 4.98 4.79 -20.54
CA ALA A 266 6.16 5.33 -19.85
C ALA A 266 7.48 4.71 -20.34
N VAL A 267 7.47 3.44 -20.75
CA VAL A 267 8.64 2.74 -21.29
C VAL A 267 9.21 3.45 -22.51
N ARG A 268 8.34 3.98 -23.39
CA ARG A 268 8.79 4.68 -24.59
C ARG A 268 9.45 6.02 -24.27
N ILE A 269 8.93 6.72 -23.26
CA ILE A 269 9.51 7.99 -22.78
C ILE A 269 10.88 7.73 -22.17
N LYS A 270 11.01 6.65 -21.39
CA LYS A 270 12.28 6.21 -20.78
C LYS A 270 13.35 5.92 -21.84
N GLU A 271 12.98 5.20 -22.90
CA GLU A 271 13.87 4.93 -24.05
C GLU A 271 14.35 6.21 -24.72
N LEU A 272 13.44 7.18 -24.96
CA LEU A 272 13.80 8.46 -25.59
C LEU A 272 14.72 9.33 -24.72
N LEU A 273 14.63 9.19 -23.39
CA LEU A 273 15.52 9.87 -22.44
C LEU A 273 16.87 9.16 -22.27
N GLY A 274 17.01 7.93 -22.79
CA GLY A 274 18.19 7.09 -22.54
C GLY A 274 18.42 6.79 -21.06
N SER A 275 17.35 6.82 -20.25
CA SER A 275 17.44 6.61 -18.81
C SER A 275 17.23 5.14 -18.47
N GLU A 276 18.12 4.56 -17.67
CA GLU A 276 17.95 3.22 -17.07
C GLU A 276 17.09 3.27 -15.79
N SER A 277 16.97 4.45 -15.18
CA SER A 277 16.23 4.66 -13.93
C SER A 277 14.73 4.91 -14.16
N ARG A 278 13.96 4.82 -13.08
CA ARG A 278 12.52 5.14 -13.12
C ARG A 278 12.33 6.63 -13.36
N ILE A 279 11.37 6.97 -14.21
CA ILE A 279 10.96 8.34 -14.54
C ILE A 279 9.51 8.57 -14.12
N ASP A 280 9.17 9.82 -13.84
CA ASP A 280 7.79 10.27 -13.69
C ASP A 280 7.36 10.96 -15.00
N VAL A 281 6.32 10.43 -15.66
CA VAL A 281 5.94 10.84 -17.02
C VAL A 281 5.49 12.30 -17.09
N ASP A 282 4.86 12.80 -16.04
CA ASP A 282 4.41 14.18 -15.88
C ASP A 282 5.55 15.20 -15.73
N ASP A 283 6.79 14.78 -15.46
CA ASP A 283 7.95 15.66 -15.58
C ASP A 283 8.29 15.95 -17.05
N HIS A 284 7.99 15.01 -17.95
CA HIS A 284 8.44 15.01 -19.35
C HIS A 284 7.35 15.33 -20.36
N LEU A 285 6.08 15.13 -20.01
CA LEU A 285 4.91 15.46 -20.82
C LEU A 285 3.95 16.32 -19.99
N GLN A 286 3.46 17.40 -20.58
CA GLN A 286 2.41 18.26 -20.03
C GLN A 286 1.12 18.09 -20.83
N VAL A 287 0.00 18.47 -20.21
CA VAL A 287 -1.26 18.65 -20.92
C VAL A 287 -1.07 19.66 -22.05
N ASP A 288 -1.68 19.39 -23.19
CA ASP A 288 -1.59 20.15 -24.45
C ASP A 288 -0.26 20.04 -25.23
N ASP A 289 0.70 19.23 -24.76
CA ASP A 289 1.87 18.88 -25.58
C ASP A 289 1.42 18.18 -26.89
N VAL A 290 1.99 18.60 -28.01
CA VAL A 290 1.71 18.02 -29.34
C VAL A 290 2.87 17.13 -29.75
N LEU A 291 2.58 15.84 -29.97
CA LEU A 291 3.58 14.81 -30.21
C LEU A 291 3.40 14.18 -31.58
N THR A 292 4.52 13.87 -32.24
CA THR A 292 4.54 12.93 -33.36
C THR A 292 4.72 11.52 -32.80
N VAL A 293 3.81 10.61 -33.14
CA VAL A 293 3.75 9.27 -32.59
C VAL A 293 3.63 8.22 -33.69
N ASP A 294 4.25 7.07 -33.48
CA ASP A 294 3.86 5.83 -34.16
C ASP A 294 2.63 5.25 -33.46
N VAL A 295 1.67 4.75 -34.24
CA VAL A 295 0.38 4.27 -33.71
C VAL A 295 0.30 2.76 -33.80
N GLU A 296 -0.01 2.14 -32.68
CA GLU A 296 -0.30 0.72 -32.59
C GLU A 296 -1.71 0.54 -32.04
N GLU A 297 -2.56 -0.12 -32.81
CA GLU A 297 -3.91 -0.50 -32.38
C GLU A 297 -3.98 -2.01 -32.40
N ASN A 298 -4.19 -2.60 -31.23
CA ASN A 298 -4.30 -4.04 -31.04
C ASN A 298 -5.51 -4.36 -30.15
N SER A 299 -5.74 -5.63 -29.84
CA SER A 299 -6.88 -6.05 -29.01
C SER A 299 -6.83 -5.55 -27.55
N LYS A 300 -5.69 -4.98 -27.09
CA LYS A 300 -5.50 -4.37 -25.77
C LYS A 300 -5.87 -2.88 -25.75
N GLY A 301 -5.88 -2.21 -26.90
CA GLY A 301 -6.22 -0.79 -27.02
C GLY A 301 -5.41 -0.04 -28.06
N LEU A 302 -5.51 1.29 -28.01
CA LEU A 302 -4.82 2.23 -28.87
C LEU A 302 -3.60 2.81 -28.13
N TYR A 303 -2.41 2.62 -28.69
CA TYR A 303 -1.15 3.07 -28.12
C TYR A 303 -0.48 4.06 -29.06
N PHE A 304 0.10 5.09 -28.45
CA PHE A 304 0.81 6.16 -29.12
C PHE A 304 2.26 6.16 -28.62
N TYR A 305 3.19 5.88 -29.52
CA TYR A 305 4.63 5.82 -29.22
C TYR A 305 5.32 7.07 -29.74
N PRO A 306 5.70 8.03 -28.87
CA PRO A 306 6.40 9.23 -29.31
C PRO A 306 7.71 8.86 -30.02
N VAL A 307 8.01 9.61 -31.09
CA VAL A 307 9.30 9.53 -31.79
C VAL A 307 10.34 10.47 -31.20
N SER A 308 9.88 11.51 -30.50
CA SER A 308 10.69 12.46 -29.77
C SER A 308 9.85 13.06 -28.64
N LEU A 309 10.53 13.60 -27.62
CA LEU A 309 9.88 14.40 -26.58
C LEU A 309 9.80 15.87 -27.01
N PRO A 310 8.87 16.65 -26.45
CA PRO A 310 8.80 18.09 -26.68
C PRO A 310 10.15 18.74 -26.32
N ALA A 311 10.65 19.59 -27.19
CA ALA A 311 11.79 20.45 -26.84
C ALA A 311 11.32 21.43 -25.77
N ARG A 312 12.06 21.51 -24.67
CA ARG A 312 11.84 22.50 -23.61
C ARG A 312 13.12 23.30 -23.44
N ASP A 313 12.98 24.62 -23.43
CA ASP A 313 14.03 25.57 -23.03
C ASP A 313 14.11 25.68 -21.50
#